data_AF-A0A970ZBS9-F1
#
_entry.id   AF-A0A970ZBS9-F1
#
_cell.length_a   1.000
_cell.length_b   1.000
_cell.length_c   1.000
_cell.angle_alpha   90.00
_cell.angle_beta   90.00
_cell.angle_gamma   90.00
#
_symmetry.space_group_name_H-M   'P 1'
#
loop_
_entity.id
_entity.type
_entity.pdbx_description
1 polymer ?
#
loop_
_entity_poly.entity_id
_entity_poly.type
_entity_poly.pdbx_seq_one_letter_code
_entity_poly.pdbx_strand_id
1 'polypeptide(L)'
;MSVIFFKPRDSENGYKEASVDIKKYTSKKLKTIGLYTILDIIKHGEEIGLTVENNDSDDNMYRILELENVRIELIEWRVLSIWTIKIEIFNDDKSLIVYRSPYLDINWHSKIIEWAEISERWKPLEVQWDEKGEWCYYISESISKLAEKLEKKRRTDKLKKEEEENMQNHENERLRLYFNSLFKSERSQHKT
;
A
#
# COMPACT_ATOMS: atom_id res chain seq x y z
N MET A 1 4.03 -52.93 13.04
CA MET A 1 4.13 -54.18 12.26
C MET A 1 4.85 -53.84 10.96
N SER A 2 6.03 -54.43 10.73
CA SER A 2 6.66 -54.56 9.40
C SER A 2 5.91 -55.68 8.65
N VAL A 3 5.87 -55.86 7.32
CA VAL A 3 6.82 -55.80 6.18
C VAL A 3 5.92 -55.75 4.91
N ILE A 4 6.30 -55.23 3.74
CA ILE A 4 6.84 -55.99 2.57
C ILE A 4 7.39 -55.01 1.53
N PHE A 5 8.61 -55.29 1.06
CA PHE A 5 9.24 -54.74 -0.12
C PHE A 5 9.03 -55.69 -1.31
N PHE A 6 8.72 -55.14 -2.49
CA PHE A 6 9.12 -55.71 -3.78
C PHE A 6 9.55 -54.55 -4.71
N LYS A 7 10.74 -54.68 -5.30
CA LYS A 7 11.27 -53.91 -6.45
C LYS A 7 11.48 -54.94 -7.59
N PRO A 8 11.73 -54.52 -8.84
CA PRO A 8 11.05 -53.51 -9.66
C PRO A 8 10.64 -54.12 -11.03
N ARG A 9 9.83 -53.42 -11.83
CA ARG A 9 9.73 -53.71 -13.27
C ARG A 9 9.72 -52.38 -14.03
N ASP A 10 10.68 -52.26 -14.93
CA ASP A 10 10.93 -51.08 -15.74
C ASP A 10 9.71 -50.72 -16.58
N SER A 11 9.24 -49.49 -16.43
CA SER A 11 8.49 -48.79 -17.45
C SER A 11 8.87 -47.32 -17.38
N GLU A 12 9.42 -46.87 -18.51
CA GLU A 12 9.84 -45.51 -18.79
C GLU A 12 8.66 -44.53 -18.65
N ASN A 13 9.01 -43.26 -18.35
CA ASN A 13 8.13 -42.10 -18.17
C ASN A 13 7.43 -41.98 -16.81
N GLY A 14 8.23 -41.66 -15.78
CA GLY A 14 7.74 -41.04 -14.55
C GLY A 14 8.37 -39.68 -14.37
N TYR A 15 7.55 -38.62 -14.37
CA TYR A 15 7.96 -37.30 -13.88
C TYR A 15 8.67 -37.48 -12.54
N LYS A 16 9.91 -37.00 -12.44
CA LYS A 16 10.55 -36.84 -11.14
C LYS A 16 9.74 -35.79 -10.39
N GLU A 17 8.87 -36.22 -9.50
CA GLU A 17 8.38 -35.36 -8.42
C GLU A 17 9.63 -34.88 -7.68
N ALA A 18 10.04 -33.66 -7.99
CA ALA A 18 10.91 -32.91 -7.12
C ALA A 18 10.10 -32.62 -5.86
N SER A 19 10.12 -33.55 -4.91
CA SER A 19 9.77 -33.28 -3.53
C SER A 19 10.78 -32.26 -3.02
N VAL A 20 10.50 -30.97 -3.25
CA VAL A 20 11.28 -29.89 -2.67
C VAL A 20 11.06 -29.99 -1.17
N ASP A 21 12.10 -30.34 -0.45
CA ASP A 21 12.13 -30.29 1.01
C ASP A 21 11.87 -28.82 1.45
N ILE A 22 10.61 -28.50 1.73
CA ILE A 22 10.16 -27.20 2.29
C ILE A 22 10.81 -26.93 3.67
N LYS A 23 11.54 -27.90 4.24
CA LYS A 23 12.19 -27.83 5.54
C LYS A 23 13.49 -27.02 5.60
N LYS A 24 13.94 -26.42 4.49
CA LYS A 24 15.24 -25.72 4.45
C LYS A 24 15.17 -24.27 4.00
N TYR A 25 14.13 -23.55 4.39
CA TYR A 25 14.12 -22.08 4.27
C TYR A 25 14.25 -21.46 5.65
N THR A 26 15.47 -20.95 5.89
CA THR A 26 15.86 -20.07 7.00
C THR A 26 14.74 -19.13 7.40
N SER A 27 14.46 -19.08 8.70
CA SER A 27 13.41 -18.32 9.40
C SER A 27 13.51 -16.80 9.22
N LYS A 28 13.38 -16.29 7.99
CA LYS A 28 13.08 -14.87 7.78
C LYS A 28 11.66 -14.64 8.27
N LYS A 29 11.51 -13.90 9.37
CA LYS A 29 10.21 -13.57 9.94
C LYS A 29 9.40 -12.81 8.88
N LEU A 30 8.31 -13.43 8.42
CA LEU A 30 7.37 -12.79 7.50
C LEU A 30 6.82 -11.52 8.17
N LYS A 31 6.97 -10.37 7.52
CA LYS A 31 6.35 -9.13 7.98
C LYS A 31 4.86 -9.21 7.67
N THR A 32 4.05 -8.99 8.69
CA THR A 32 2.61 -8.82 8.55
C THR A 32 2.32 -7.52 7.80
N ILE A 33 1.37 -7.55 6.86
CA ILE A 33 0.99 -6.39 6.07
C ILE A 33 -0.42 -5.97 6.48
N GLY A 34 -0.59 -4.74 6.93
CA GLY A 34 -1.92 -4.18 7.17
C GLY A 34 -2.61 -3.81 5.85
N LEU A 35 -3.91 -4.04 5.74
CA LEU A 35 -4.69 -3.66 4.55
C LEU A 35 -4.72 -2.14 4.35
N TYR A 36 -4.71 -1.39 5.45
CA TYR A 36 -4.56 0.07 5.42
C TYR A 36 -3.27 0.50 4.71
N THR A 37 -2.18 -0.25 4.86
CA THR A 37 -0.89 0.06 4.23
C THR A 37 -1.00 -0.09 2.71
N ILE A 38 -1.65 -1.16 2.25
CA ILE A 38 -1.89 -1.38 0.81
C ILE A 38 -2.76 -0.24 0.25
N LEU A 39 -3.85 0.11 0.94
CA LEU A 39 -4.75 1.18 0.52
C LEU A 39 -4.05 2.54 0.45
N ASP A 40 -3.20 2.85 1.44
CA ASP A 40 -2.44 4.10 1.47
C ASP A 40 -1.45 4.16 0.29
N ILE A 41 -0.78 3.05 -0.04
CA ILE A 41 0.12 2.96 -1.18
C ILE A 41 -0.63 3.10 -2.51
N ILE A 42 -1.77 2.43 -2.70
CA ILE A 42 -2.54 2.55 -3.94
C ILE A 42 -3.07 3.97 -4.11
N LYS A 43 -3.55 4.59 -3.04
CA LYS A 43 -4.11 5.94 -3.08
C LYS A 43 -3.06 7.04 -3.31
N HIS A 44 -1.88 6.88 -2.74
CA HIS A 44 -0.84 7.92 -2.71
C HIS A 44 0.44 7.51 -3.44
N GLY A 45 0.41 6.41 -4.20
CA GLY A 45 1.58 5.84 -4.85
C GLY A 45 2.24 6.79 -5.86
N GLU A 46 1.44 7.61 -6.53
CA GLU A 46 1.92 8.63 -7.46
C GLU A 46 2.88 9.63 -6.79
N GLU A 47 2.68 9.95 -5.49
CA GLU A 47 3.55 10.87 -4.72
C GLU A 47 4.99 10.36 -4.61
N ILE A 48 5.18 9.03 -4.73
CA ILE A 48 6.48 8.36 -4.70
C ILE A 48 6.87 7.76 -6.06
N GLY A 49 6.19 8.18 -7.14
CA GLY A 49 6.49 7.80 -8.51
C GLY A 49 6.05 6.38 -8.88
N LEU A 50 5.04 5.84 -8.22
CA LEU A 50 4.36 4.62 -8.69
C LEU A 50 3.32 4.99 -9.74
N THR A 51 3.16 4.11 -10.71
CA THR A 51 2.03 4.17 -11.65
C THR A 51 0.91 3.32 -11.09
N VAL A 52 -0.26 3.93 -10.89
CA VAL A 52 -1.49 3.23 -10.50
C VAL A 52 -2.48 3.39 -11.64
N GLU A 53 -2.86 2.27 -12.25
CA GLU A 53 -3.83 2.28 -13.34
C GLU A 53 -5.25 2.39 -12.78
N ASN A 54 -6.04 3.26 -13.38
CA ASN A 54 -7.43 3.48 -13.04
C ASN A 54 -8.29 2.93 -14.16
N ASN A 55 -9.13 1.94 -13.86
CA ASN A 55 -10.09 1.41 -14.81
C ASN A 55 -11.48 1.46 -14.16
N ASP A 56 -12.31 2.39 -14.63
CA ASP A 56 -13.64 2.60 -14.07
C ASP A 56 -14.68 2.16 -15.11
N SER A 57 -15.55 1.26 -14.69
CA SER A 57 -16.73 0.80 -15.42
C SER A 57 -18.00 1.32 -14.74
N ASP A 58 -19.15 1.12 -15.37
CA ASP A 58 -20.44 1.51 -14.77
C ASP A 58 -20.66 0.82 -13.42
N ASP A 59 -20.29 -0.47 -13.32
CA ASP A 59 -20.55 -1.32 -12.16
C ASP A 59 -19.43 -1.30 -11.11
N ASN A 60 -18.18 -1.11 -11.54
CA ASN A 60 -17.01 -1.27 -10.67
C ASN A 60 -15.92 -0.22 -10.94
N MET A 61 -15.19 0.15 -9.90
CA MET A 61 -13.95 0.94 -10.02
C MET A 61 -12.74 0.09 -9.65
N TYR A 62 -11.68 0.18 -10.45
CA TYR A 62 -10.45 -0.56 -10.25
C TYR A 62 -9.28 0.41 -10.10
N ARG A 63 -8.44 0.15 -9.11
CA ARG A 63 -7.13 0.76 -8.94
C ARG A 63 -6.10 -0.36 -8.93
N ILE A 64 -5.20 -0.37 -9.90
CA ILE A 64 -4.27 -1.47 -10.12
C ILE A 64 -2.85 -0.95 -9.93
N LEU A 65 -2.14 -1.53 -8.97
CA LEU A 65 -0.72 -1.33 -8.78
C LEU A 65 0.01 -2.58 -9.27
N GLU A 66 0.78 -2.42 -10.35
CA GLU A 66 1.66 -3.46 -10.83
C GLU A 66 3.09 -3.23 -10.36
N LEU A 67 3.64 -4.26 -9.73
CA LEU A 67 5.06 -4.46 -9.51
C LEU A 67 5.51 -5.62 -10.39
N GLU A 68 6.81 -5.76 -10.62
CA GLU A 68 7.44 -6.72 -11.54
C GLU A 68 6.60 -7.97 -11.88
N ASN A 69 6.33 -8.84 -10.90
CA ASN A 69 5.53 -10.06 -11.07
C ASN A 69 4.35 -10.11 -10.07
N VAL A 70 3.87 -8.96 -9.61
CA VAL A 70 2.84 -8.84 -8.58
C VAL A 70 1.84 -7.76 -8.98
N ARG A 71 0.57 -8.15 -9.11
CA ARG A 71 -0.54 -7.22 -9.32
C ARG A 71 -1.34 -7.10 -8.04
N ILE A 72 -1.53 -5.87 -7.58
CA ILE A 72 -2.40 -5.54 -6.44
C ILE A 72 -3.57 -4.73 -6.99
N GLU A 73 -4.78 -5.28 -6.84
CA GLU A 73 -6.02 -4.65 -7.30
C GLU A 73 -6.84 -4.21 -6.10
N LEU A 74 -7.27 -2.96 -6.11
CA LEU A 74 -8.32 -2.46 -5.25
C LEU A 74 -9.58 -2.27 -6.10
N ILE A 75 -10.64 -2.98 -5.72
CA ILE A 75 -11.88 -3.09 -6.49
C ILE A 75 -13.01 -2.52 -5.64
N GLU A 76 -13.72 -1.52 -6.16
CA GLU A 76 -14.98 -1.04 -5.59
C GLU A 76 -16.15 -1.67 -6.35
N TRP A 77 -17.04 -2.32 -5.61
CA TRP A 77 -18.32 -2.80 -6.12
C TRP A 77 -19.38 -1.71 -5.91
N ARG A 78 -19.61 -0.85 -6.93
CA ARG A 78 -20.36 0.40 -6.76
C ARG A 78 -21.77 0.20 -6.23
N VAL A 79 -22.45 -0.85 -6.68
CA VAL A 79 -23.83 -1.18 -6.25
C VAL A 79 -23.94 -1.36 -4.74
N LEU A 80 -22.88 -1.90 -4.12
CA LEU A 80 -22.84 -2.22 -2.69
C LEU A 80 -21.97 -1.25 -1.90
N SER A 81 -21.23 -0.34 -2.58
CA SER A 81 -20.28 0.59 -1.96
C SER A 81 -19.26 -0.10 -1.05
N ILE A 82 -18.83 -1.30 -1.44
CA ILE A 82 -17.85 -2.14 -0.72
C ILE A 82 -16.61 -2.36 -1.56
N TRP A 83 -15.50 -2.61 -0.88
CA TRP A 83 -14.19 -2.73 -1.49
C TRP A 83 -13.62 -4.14 -1.34
N THR A 84 -12.71 -4.51 -2.23
CA THR A 84 -11.94 -5.76 -2.15
C THR A 84 -10.50 -5.49 -2.56
N ILE A 85 -9.55 -6.07 -1.84
CA ILE A 85 -8.15 -6.11 -2.21
C ILE A 85 -7.83 -7.51 -2.74
N LYS A 86 -7.24 -7.59 -3.92
CA LYS A 86 -6.75 -8.83 -4.52
C LYS A 86 -5.26 -8.70 -4.80
N ILE A 87 -4.49 -9.71 -4.43
CA ILE A 87 -3.06 -9.81 -4.77
C ILE A 87 -2.88 -11.06 -5.63
N GLU A 88 -2.30 -10.84 -6.80
CA GLU A 88 -2.03 -11.86 -7.80
C GLU A 88 -0.54 -11.84 -8.12
N ILE A 89 0.07 -13.02 -8.20
CA ILE A 89 1.39 -13.18 -8.83
C ILE A 89 1.17 -13.64 -10.26
N PHE A 90 1.95 -13.09 -11.18
CA PHE A 90 1.82 -13.43 -12.59
C PHE A 90 3.18 -13.57 -13.25
N ASN A 91 3.25 -14.41 -14.28
CA ASN A 91 4.38 -14.54 -15.16
C ASN A 91 3.88 -15.05 -16.52
N ASP A 92 4.12 -14.28 -17.58
CA ASP A 92 3.61 -14.54 -18.93
C ASP A 92 2.09 -14.78 -18.97
N ASP A 93 1.66 -15.99 -19.35
CA ASP A 93 0.27 -16.41 -19.48
C ASP A 93 -0.31 -17.03 -18.21
N LYS A 94 0.50 -17.13 -17.14
CA LYS A 94 0.12 -17.78 -15.88
C LYS A 94 -0.05 -16.76 -14.78
N SER A 95 -1.09 -16.97 -13.99
CA SER A 95 -1.26 -16.23 -12.75
C SER A 95 -1.86 -17.05 -11.63
N LEU A 96 -1.61 -16.59 -10.40
CA LEU A 96 -2.09 -17.20 -9.16
C LEU A 96 -2.54 -16.10 -8.22
N ILE A 97 -3.80 -16.15 -7.80
CA ILE A 97 -4.33 -15.30 -6.74
C ILE A 97 -3.80 -15.85 -5.41
N VAL A 98 -3.01 -15.04 -4.71
CA VAL A 98 -2.36 -15.44 -3.45
C VAL A 98 -3.01 -14.80 -2.23
N TYR A 99 -3.88 -13.81 -2.45
CA TYR A 99 -4.70 -13.21 -1.42
C TYR A 99 -5.94 -12.56 -2.04
N ARG A 100 -7.09 -12.76 -1.40
CA ARG A 100 -8.29 -11.95 -1.60
C ARG A 100 -8.89 -11.55 -0.26
N SER A 101 -9.05 -10.25 -0.04
CA SER A 101 -9.74 -9.77 1.15
C SER A 101 -11.23 -10.15 1.08
N PRO A 102 -11.88 -10.43 2.23
CA PRO A 102 -13.30 -10.22 2.38
C PRO A 102 -13.70 -8.78 2.01
N TYR A 103 -15.01 -8.53 1.94
CA TYR A 103 -15.52 -7.19 1.64
C TYR A 103 -15.14 -6.19 2.75
N LEU A 104 -14.66 -5.03 2.31
CA LEU A 104 -14.21 -3.93 3.15
C LEU A 104 -15.21 -2.77 3.04
N ASP A 105 -15.52 -2.15 4.18
CA ASP A 105 -16.15 -0.85 4.25
C ASP A 105 -15.05 0.19 4.46
N ILE A 106 -14.93 1.16 3.54
CA ILE A 106 -13.88 2.17 3.55
C ILE A 106 -14.52 3.55 3.58
N ASN A 107 -14.40 4.22 4.72
CA ASN A 107 -14.75 5.62 4.83
C ASN A 107 -13.52 6.49 4.53
N TRP A 108 -13.43 6.97 3.29
CA TRP A 108 -12.31 7.79 2.84
C TRP A 108 -12.18 9.13 3.56
N HIS A 109 -13.27 9.65 4.13
CA HIS A 109 -13.28 10.92 4.85
C HIS A 109 -12.71 10.75 6.27
N SER A 110 -13.22 9.79 7.03
CA SER A 110 -12.76 9.49 8.38
C SER A 110 -11.51 8.60 8.43
N LYS A 111 -11.06 8.09 7.28
CA LYS A 111 -9.93 7.16 7.14
C LYS A 111 -10.12 5.87 7.96
N ILE A 112 -11.37 5.44 8.10
CA ILE A 112 -11.73 4.20 8.77
C ILE A 112 -11.85 3.10 7.73
N ILE A 113 -11.27 1.94 8.03
CA ILE A 113 -11.38 0.72 7.23
C ILE A 113 -11.87 -0.37 8.19
N GLU A 114 -12.93 -1.05 7.81
CA GLU A 114 -13.51 -2.17 8.57
C GLU A 114 -13.92 -3.28 7.63
N TRP A 115 -14.15 -4.47 8.20
CA TRP A 115 -14.82 -5.53 7.46
C TRP A 115 -16.30 -5.19 7.29
N ALA A 116 -16.80 -5.26 6.06
CA ALA A 116 -18.22 -5.01 5.77
C ALA A 116 -19.11 -6.10 6.39
N GLU A 117 -18.60 -7.33 6.49
CA GLU A 117 -19.30 -8.44 7.12
C GLU A 117 -19.08 -8.47 8.64
N ILE A 118 -20.18 -8.50 9.41
CA ILE A 118 -20.14 -8.52 10.89
C ILE A 118 -19.36 -9.75 11.40
N SER A 119 -19.51 -10.90 10.73
CA SER A 119 -18.83 -12.16 11.06
C SER A 119 -17.31 -12.07 10.94
N GLU A 120 -16.78 -11.06 10.28
CA GLU A 120 -15.35 -10.91 9.98
C GLU A 120 -14.68 -9.87 10.90
N ARG A 121 -15.44 -9.07 11.66
CA ARG A 121 -14.93 -7.95 12.48
C ARG A 121 -13.88 -8.32 13.54
N TRP A 122 -13.80 -9.58 13.94
CA TRP A 122 -12.78 -10.07 14.88
C TRP A 122 -11.44 -10.40 14.20
N LYS A 123 -11.43 -10.53 12.86
CA LYS A 123 -10.20 -10.82 12.11
C LYS A 123 -9.35 -9.55 12.01
N PRO A 124 -8.02 -9.70 12.10
CA PRO A 124 -7.13 -8.56 11.91
C PRO A 124 -7.27 -8.01 10.49
N LEU A 125 -7.20 -6.69 10.33
CA LEU A 125 -7.17 -5.99 9.04
C LEU A 125 -5.79 -6.12 8.38
N GLU A 126 -5.39 -7.36 8.15
CA GLU A 126 -4.07 -7.76 7.68
C GLU A 126 -4.20 -8.78 6.55
N VAL A 127 -3.18 -8.85 5.70
CA VAL A 127 -3.10 -9.86 4.65
C VAL A 127 -2.96 -11.24 5.28
N GLN A 128 -3.93 -12.11 5.00
CA GLN A 128 -3.93 -13.51 5.36
C GLN A 128 -3.75 -14.34 4.09
N TRP A 129 -2.51 -14.77 3.82
CA TRP A 129 -2.18 -15.46 2.57
C TRP A 129 -3.02 -16.74 2.38
N ASP A 130 -3.71 -16.82 1.25
CA ASP A 130 -4.46 -18.02 0.84
C ASP A 130 -3.48 -19.14 0.44
N GLU A 131 -2.37 -18.75 -0.19
CA GLU A 131 -1.29 -19.64 -0.64
C GLU A 131 0.07 -19.20 -0.09
N LYS A 132 0.91 -20.16 0.34
CA LYS A 132 2.23 -19.89 0.92
C LYS A 132 3.36 -20.12 -0.09
N GLY A 133 4.26 -19.14 -0.22
CA GLY A 133 5.49 -19.26 -0.99
C GLY A 133 6.49 -18.14 -0.73
N GLU A 134 7.64 -18.16 -1.42
CA GLU A 134 8.68 -17.13 -1.27
C GLU A 134 8.17 -15.73 -1.67
N TRP A 135 7.20 -15.67 -2.59
CA TRP A 135 6.52 -14.45 -2.99
C TRP A 135 5.86 -13.73 -1.80
N CYS A 136 5.37 -14.45 -0.78
CA CYS A 136 4.79 -13.82 0.41
C CYS A 136 5.81 -12.88 1.07
N TYR A 137 7.06 -13.32 1.20
CA TYR A 137 8.14 -12.51 1.77
C TYR A 137 8.48 -11.32 0.87
N TYR A 138 8.65 -11.57 -0.43
CA TYR A 138 8.95 -10.53 -1.42
C TYR A 138 7.88 -9.43 -1.44
N ILE A 139 6.59 -9.81 -1.45
CA ILE A 139 5.47 -8.89 -1.47
C ILE A 139 5.43 -8.09 -0.16
N SER A 140 5.56 -8.75 1.00
CA SER A 140 5.63 -8.07 2.30
C SER A 140 6.77 -7.06 2.39
N GLU A 141 7.95 -7.42 1.90
CA GLU A 141 9.11 -6.54 1.91
C GLU A 141 8.92 -5.35 0.96
N SER A 142 8.40 -5.60 -0.24
CA SER A 142 8.14 -4.56 -1.24
C SER A 142 7.12 -3.54 -0.75
N ILE A 143 5.98 -3.99 -0.23
CA ILE A 143 4.96 -3.12 0.36
C ILE A 143 5.53 -2.32 1.54
N SER A 144 6.32 -2.96 2.41
CA SER A 144 6.96 -2.24 3.53
C SER A 144 7.88 -1.12 3.06
N LYS A 145 8.72 -1.37 2.04
CA LYS A 145 9.62 -0.37 1.48
C LYS A 145 8.87 0.80 0.83
N LEU A 146 7.76 0.51 0.14
CA LEU A 146 6.92 1.53 -0.46
C LEU A 146 6.26 2.41 0.62
N ALA A 147 5.75 1.81 1.68
CA ALA A 147 5.19 2.53 2.82
C ALA A 147 6.23 3.44 3.49
N GLU A 148 7.45 2.93 3.72
CA GLU A 148 8.56 3.73 4.27
C GLU A 148 8.94 4.91 3.34
N LYS A 149 8.93 4.69 2.01
CA LYS A 149 9.19 5.73 1.02
C LYS A 149 8.12 6.82 1.05
N LEU A 150 6.85 6.44 1.14
CA LEU A 150 5.72 7.36 1.23
C LEU A 150 5.76 8.20 2.52
N GLU A 151 6.02 7.55 3.66
CA GLU A 151 6.15 8.25 4.93
C GLU A 151 7.32 9.23 4.93
N LYS A 152 8.47 8.84 4.35
CA LYS A 152 9.63 9.73 4.19
C LYS A 152 9.27 10.96 3.33
N LYS A 153 8.57 10.75 2.21
CA LYS A 153 8.13 11.81 1.31
C LYS A 153 7.22 12.81 2.03
N ARG A 154 6.20 12.32 2.75
CA ARG A 154 5.27 13.15 3.55
C ARG A 154 5.99 13.99 4.61
N ARG A 155 6.97 13.42 5.31
CA ARG A 155 7.79 14.17 6.28
C ARG A 155 8.58 15.29 5.62
N THR A 156 9.22 14.99 4.48
CA THR A 156 9.96 16.01 3.72
C THR A 156 9.06 17.12 3.22
N ASP A 157 7.88 16.80 2.69
CA ASP A 157 6.94 17.80 2.18
C ASP A 157 6.36 18.67 3.30
N LYS A 158 6.12 18.08 4.48
CA LYS A 158 5.71 18.84 5.68
C LYS A 158 6.78 19.85 6.11
N LEU A 159 8.04 19.43 6.19
CA LEU A 159 9.15 20.32 6.57
C LEU A 159 9.31 21.47 5.58
N LYS A 160 9.25 21.20 4.28
CA LYS A 160 9.29 22.24 3.24
C LYS A 160 8.17 23.26 3.40
N LYS A 161 6.95 22.79 3.68
CA LYS A 161 5.80 23.67 3.89
C LYS A 161 5.98 24.56 5.12
N GLU A 162 6.48 24.00 6.23
CA GLU A 162 6.78 24.77 7.44
C GLU A 162 7.88 25.82 7.20
N GLU A 163 8.91 25.48 6.42
CA GLU A 163 9.96 26.43 6.00
C GLU A 163 9.40 27.56 5.12
N GLU A 164 8.55 27.24 4.14
CA GLU A 164 7.89 28.22 3.28
C GLU A 164 6.98 29.17 4.06
N GLU A 165 6.17 28.65 4.98
CA GLU A 165 5.31 29.46 5.86
C GLU A 165 6.14 30.39 6.76
N ASN A 166 7.27 29.91 7.30
CA ASN A 166 8.17 30.73 8.11
C ASN A 166 8.83 31.85 7.30
N MET A 167 9.29 31.56 6.08
CA MET A 167 9.85 32.58 5.19
C MET A 167 8.79 33.64 4.83
N GLN A 168 7.58 33.20 4.50
CA GLN A 168 6.48 34.11 4.17
C GLN A 168 6.07 34.98 5.37
N ASN A 169 6.06 34.43 6.58
CA ASN A 169 5.80 35.19 7.80
C ASN A 169 6.88 36.26 8.07
N HIS A 170 8.14 35.90 7.88
CA HIS A 170 9.26 36.84 8.04
C HIS A 170 9.21 37.95 6.98
N GLU A 171 8.88 37.62 5.73
CA GLU A 171 8.67 38.62 4.67
C GLU A 171 7.49 39.54 4.99
N ASN A 172 6.36 38.99 5.43
CA ASN A 172 5.19 39.75 5.88
C ASN A 172 5.53 40.69 7.05
N GLU A 173 6.36 40.25 8.00
CA GLU A 173 6.81 41.10 9.10
C GLU A 173 7.69 42.26 8.62
N ARG A 174 8.63 41.99 7.69
CA ARG A 174 9.44 43.05 7.06
C ARG A 174 8.57 44.05 6.30
N LEU A 175 7.59 43.57 5.53
CA LEU A 175 6.63 44.42 4.82
C LEU A 175 5.79 45.26 5.79
N ARG A 176 5.31 44.66 6.89
CA ARG A 176 4.58 45.39 7.95
C ARG A 176 5.43 46.51 8.54
N LEU A 177 6.69 46.25 8.87
CA LEU A 177 7.60 47.27 9.38
C LEU A 177 7.83 48.39 8.37
N TYR A 178 8.05 48.04 7.11
CA TYR A 178 8.21 49.00 6.01
C TYR A 178 6.97 49.89 5.87
N PHE A 179 5.77 49.31 5.71
CA PHE A 179 4.54 50.09 5.56
C PHE A 179 4.26 50.95 6.80
N ASN A 180 4.46 50.41 8.01
CA ASN A 180 4.32 51.20 9.24
C ASN A 180 5.24 52.41 9.31
N SER A 181 6.43 52.35 8.68
CA SER A 181 7.35 53.49 8.64
C SER A 181 6.83 54.65 7.80
N LEU A 182 6.08 54.38 6.73
CA LEU A 182 5.51 55.39 5.84
C LEU A 182 4.48 56.28 6.54
N PHE A 183 3.73 55.73 7.51
CA PHE A 183 2.69 56.45 8.24
C PHE A 183 3.17 57.07 9.55
N LYS A 184 4.41 56.80 9.98
CA LYS A 184 4.97 57.38 11.22
C LYS A 184 5.56 58.78 11.02
N SER A 185 5.86 59.20 9.78
CA SER A 185 6.45 60.52 9.51
C SER A 185 5.46 61.70 9.53
N GLU A 186 4.15 61.46 9.40
CA GLU A 186 3.15 62.55 9.31
C GLU A 186 2.69 63.11 10.67
N ARG A 187 2.87 62.37 11.78
CA ARG A 187 2.43 62.85 13.11
C ARG A 187 3.37 63.88 13.75
N SER A 188 4.51 64.18 13.14
CA SER A 188 5.51 65.11 13.68
C SER A 188 5.39 66.54 13.13
N GLN A 189 4.54 66.80 12.13
CA GLN A 189 4.44 68.12 11.46
C GLN A 189 3.21 68.96 11.89
N HIS A 190 2.45 68.53 12.90
CA HIS A 190 1.30 69.28 13.44
C HIS A 190 1.45 69.74 14.89
N LYS A 191 2.70 69.92 15.34
CA LYS A 191 3.00 70.68 16.56
C LYS A 191 3.90 71.85 16.21
N THR A 192 3.31 72.97 15.82
CA THR A 192 3.95 74.29 15.91
C THR A 192 2.89 75.29 16.29
#